data_AF-G4RK12-F1
#
_entry.id   AF-G4RK12-F1
#
_cell.length_a   1.000
_cell.length_b   1.000
_cell.length_c   1.000
_cell.angle_alpha   90.00
_cell.angle_beta   90.00
_cell.angle_gamma   90.00
#
_symmetry.space_group_name_H-M   'P 1'
#
loop_
_entity.id
_entity.type
_entity.pdbx_description
1 polymer ?
#
loop_
_entity_poly.entity_id
_entity_poly.type
_entity_poly.pdbx_seq_one_letter_code
_entity_poly.pdbx_strand_id
1 'polypeptide(L)'
;MAIQRFLDRINFCFMVKWLIIGLTALFAIPGLLLLWLILAQGGSGGLYYIFSAPYVVRSPGYYNVMADLWVNGTAIVVEASNVVINGWGHKIRGTGYGIYIAPGVSNVTVADLALEGFRYGVRGEGVNYVALYRVNASGGGVGISLSGNYISLVSVSADHNSGDGIDCAGNYIYVASSNADYNGGYGAFISGNYIVVKRFNATGDLRQGLRIEGSHVVVQGINGSALSIGW
;
A
#
# COMPACT_ATOMS: atom_id res chain seq x y z
N MET A 1 24.24 18.06 -43.93
CA MET A 1 23.25 18.80 -43.10
C MET A 1 22.09 17.93 -42.60
N ALA A 2 21.62 16.92 -43.35
CA ALA A 2 20.51 16.04 -42.92
C ALA A 2 20.86 15.08 -41.76
N ILE A 3 22.09 14.55 -41.73
CA ILE A 3 22.54 13.59 -40.69
C ILE A 3 22.59 14.24 -39.30
N GLN A 4 23.03 15.50 -39.20
CA GLN A 4 23.08 16.21 -37.91
C GLN A 4 21.68 16.39 -37.30
N ARG A 5 20.69 16.79 -38.11
CA ARG A 5 19.29 16.94 -37.66
C ARG A 5 18.65 15.61 -37.23
N PHE A 6 19.09 14.50 -37.80
CA PHE A 6 18.65 13.16 -37.40
C PHE A 6 19.26 12.76 -36.05
N LEU A 7 20.56 13.01 -35.85
CA LEU A 7 21.25 12.78 -34.57
C LEU A 7 20.71 13.66 -33.43
N ASP A 8 20.38 14.91 -33.71
CA ASP A 8 19.78 15.83 -32.72
C ASP A 8 18.39 15.35 -32.27
N ARG A 9 17.60 14.76 -33.17
CA ARG A 9 16.29 14.17 -32.84
C ARG A 9 16.42 12.90 -32.00
N ILE A 10 17.42 12.06 -32.27
CA ILE A 10 17.69 10.86 -31.46
C ILE A 10 18.12 11.27 -30.05
N ASN A 11 19.04 12.23 -29.94
CA ASN A 11 19.53 12.71 -28.64
C ASN A 11 18.42 13.37 -27.82
N PHE A 12 17.51 14.14 -28.46
CA PHE A 12 16.36 14.73 -27.77
C PHE A 12 15.41 13.67 -27.21
N CYS A 13 15.06 12.65 -27.99
CA CYS A 13 14.22 11.54 -27.52
C CYS A 13 14.87 10.77 -26.37
N PHE A 14 16.18 10.53 -26.43
CA PHE A 14 16.92 9.90 -25.33
C PHE A 14 16.92 10.77 -24.07
N MET A 15 17.19 12.08 -24.19
CA MET A 15 17.21 13.01 -23.05
C MET A 15 15.84 13.12 -22.38
N VAL A 16 14.75 13.18 -23.15
CA VAL A 16 13.38 13.23 -22.61
C VAL A 16 13.03 11.93 -21.89
N LYS A 17 13.44 10.77 -22.42
CA LYS A 17 13.22 9.48 -21.76
C LYS A 17 13.97 9.39 -20.42
N TRP A 18 15.21 9.87 -20.36
CA TRP A 18 15.99 9.92 -19.12
C TRP A 18 15.51 10.99 -18.13
N LEU A 19 14.98 12.12 -18.62
CA LEU A 19 14.38 13.15 -17.76
C LEU A 19 13.07 12.65 -17.12
N ILE A 20 12.24 11.92 -17.88
CA ILE A 20 11.00 11.31 -17.39
C ILE A 20 11.31 10.15 -16.42
N ILE A 21 12.29 9.30 -16.73
CA ILE A 21 12.76 8.25 -15.81
C ILE A 21 13.40 8.86 -14.55
N GLY A 22 14.13 9.97 -14.68
CA GLY A 22 14.76 10.69 -13.57
C GLY A 22 13.73 11.36 -12.65
N LEU A 23 12.71 12.03 -13.21
CA LEU A 23 11.62 12.60 -12.42
C LEU A 23 10.79 11.50 -11.74
N THR A 24 10.45 10.42 -12.44
CA THR A 24 9.70 9.30 -11.85
C THR A 24 10.50 8.56 -10.78
N ALA A 25 11.83 8.49 -10.90
CA ALA A 25 12.70 7.99 -9.85
C ALA A 25 12.68 8.87 -8.58
N LEU A 26 12.55 10.20 -8.73
CA LEU A 26 12.39 11.14 -7.61
C LEU A 26 11.06 10.91 -6.86
N PHE A 27 9.99 10.53 -7.58
CA PHE A 27 8.70 10.13 -6.99
C PHE A 27 8.65 8.65 -6.53
N ALA A 28 9.70 7.86 -6.78
CA ALA A 28 9.84 6.46 -6.35
C ALA A 28 10.71 6.29 -5.10
N ILE A 29 11.15 7.38 -4.48
CA ILE A 29 11.77 7.45 -3.15
C ILE A 29 10.76 7.58 -1.97
N PRO A 30 9.44 7.27 -2.04
CA PRO A 30 8.61 7.25 -0.83
C PRO A 30 9.13 6.23 0.18
N GLY A 31 9.53 5.03 -0.25
CA GLY A 31 9.87 3.94 0.69
C GLY A 31 11.08 4.21 1.60
N LEU A 32 12.09 4.96 1.13
CA LEU A 32 13.28 5.30 1.92
C LEU A 32 13.07 6.58 2.76
N LEU A 33 12.28 7.52 2.25
CA LEU A 33 11.78 8.65 3.05
C LEU A 33 10.78 8.19 4.11
N LEU A 34 10.03 7.11 3.89
CA LEU A 34 9.03 6.59 4.82
C LEU A 34 9.66 6.11 6.13
N LEU A 35 10.83 5.44 6.08
CA LEU A 35 11.54 5.03 7.29
C LEU A 35 12.03 6.25 8.09
N TRP A 36 12.51 7.28 7.40
CA TRP A 36 12.89 8.56 8.02
C TRP A 36 11.68 9.35 8.51
N LEU A 37 10.53 9.25 7.85
CA LEU A 37 9.29 9.95 8.21
C LEU A 37 8.59 9.29 9.42
N ILE A 38 8.62 7.95 9.52
CA ILE A 38 8.18 7.21 10.71
C ILE A 38 8.95 7.66 11.96
N LEU A 39 10.23 8.03 11.81
CA LEU A 39 11.06 8.55 12.89
C LEU A 39 10.97 10.08 13.07
N ALA A 40 10.71 10.83 12.00
CA ALA A 40 10.72 12.30 12.02
C ALA A 40 9.37 12.95 12.34
N GLN A 41 8.24 12.21 12.31
CA GLN A 41 6.93 12.74 12.69
C GLN A 41 6.68 12.75 14.21
N GLY A 42 7.68 13.16 14.99
CA GLY A 42 7.52 13.66 16.36
C GLY A 42 6.78 15.00 16.42
N GLY A 43 5.76 15.20 15.58
CA GLY A 43 4.98 16.42 15.50
C GLY A 43 3.88 16.44 16.55
N SER A 44 4.14 16.93 17.76
CA SER A 44 3.17 17.27 18.83
C SER A 44 2.14 16.23 19.29
N GLY A 45 1.99 15.11 18.60
CA GLY A 45 1.03 14.06 18.89
C GLY A 45 1.50 13.23 20.08
N GLY A 46 0.55 12.79 20.90
CA GLY A 46 0.83 11.92 22.03
C GLY A 46 1.39 10.56 21.59
N LEU A 47 2.14 9.93 22.49
CA LEU A 47 2.44 8.50 22.41
C LEU A 47 1.34 7.74 23.14
N TYR A 48 0.69 6.82 22.45
CA TYR A 48 -0.42 6.02 22.94
C TYR A 48 -0.12 4.54 22.81
N TYR A 49 -0.73 3.75 23.69
CA TYR A 49 -0.57 2.31 23.73
C TYR A 49 -1.94 1.64 23.58
N ILE A 50 -2.01 0.64 22.69
CA ILE A 50 -3.21 -0.16 22.41
C ILE A 50 -2.99 -1.54 23.04
N PHE A 51 -3.71 -1.79 24.14
CA PHE A 51 -3.69 -3.08 24.86
C PHE A 51 -4.94 -3.93 24.61
N SER A 52 -5.94 -3.39 23.93
CA SER A 52 -7.20 -4.07 23.65
C SER A 52 -7.83 -3.57 22.35
N ALA A 53 -8.66 -4.42 21.76
CA ALA A 53 -9.52 -4.09 20.63
C ALA A 53 -10.99 -4.32 21.04
N PRO A 54 -11.96 -3.52 20.54
CA PRO A 54 -11.78 -2.45 19.55
C PRO A 54 -11.11 -1.19 20.12
N TYR A 55 -10.43 -0.44 19.26
CA TYR A 55 -9.78 0.83 19.60
C TYR A 55 -10.11 1.91 18.54
N VAL A 56 -10.31 3.16 18.99
CA VAL A 56 -10.60 4.29 18.10
C VAL A 56 -9.55 5.38 18.25
N VAL A 57 -8.83 5.67 17.17
CA VAL A 57 -7.82 6.73 17.08
C VAL A 57 -8.51 8.03 16.69
N ARG A 58 -8.64 8.95 17.65
CA ARG A 58 -9.34 10.24 17.48
C ARG A 58 -8.43 11.46 17.46
N SER A 59 -7.13 11.27 17.58
CA SER A 59 -6.18 12.38 17.60
C SER A 59 -4.92 12.02 16.82
N PRO A 60 -4.23 13.01 16.22
CA PRO A 60 -2.89 12.82 15.69
C PRO A 60 -1.95 12.21 16.74
N GLY A 61 -1.03 11.35 16.32
CA GLY A 61 -0.06 10.78 17.24
C GLY A 61 0.47 9.41 16.83
N TYR A 62 1.24 8.84 17.75
CA TYR A 62 1.91 7.55 17.58
C TYR A 62 1.23 6.51 18.48
N TYR A 63 0.80 5.40 17.89
CA TYR A 63 0.02 4.37 18.53
C TYR A 63 0.75 3.03 18.43
N ASN A 64 1.16 2.47 19.57
CA ASN A 64 1.80 1.17 19.63
C ASN A 64 0.81 0.09 20.03
N VAL A 65 0.68 -0.95 19.21
CA VAL A 65 0.04 -2.20 19.64
C VAL A 65 1.02 -2.94 20.55
N MET A 66 0.59 -3.27 21.76
CA MET A 66 1.48 -3.79 22.80
C MET A 66 1.25 -5.27 23.12
N ALA A 67 0.31 -5.91 22.45
CA ALA A 67 -0.03 -7.31 22.63
C ALA A 67 -0.70 -7.86 21.37
N ASP A 68 -0.71 -9.18 21.24
CA ASP A 68 -1.61 -9.83 20.28
C ASP A 68 -3.06 -9.62 20.74
N LEU A 69 -3.93 -9.24 19.79
CA LEU A 69 -5.33 -8.88 20.07
C LEU A 69 -6.29 -9.81 19.33
N TRP A 70 -7.47 -10.00 19.94
CA TRP A 70 -8.61 -10.67 19.32
C TRP A 70 -9.85 -9.77 19.40
N VAL A 71 -10.64 -9.72 18.34
CA VAL A 71 -11.90 -8.94 18.32
C VAL A 71 -12.95 -9.58 17.42
N ASN A 72 -14.23 -9.44 17.78
CA ASN A 72 -15.34 -9.71 16.87
C ASN A 72 -15.87 -8.36 16.35
N GLY A 73 -15.60 -8.05 15.09
CA GLY A 73 -15.82 -6.73 14.49
C GLY A 73 -14.53 -5.93 14.29
N THR A 74 -14.66 -4.64 13.98
CA THR A 74 -13.52 -3.79 13.63
C THR A 74 -12.51 -3.64 14.77
N ALA A 75 -11.22 -3.91 14.52
CA ALA A 75 -10.20 -3.84 15.56
C ALA A 75 -9.73 -2.42 15.84
N ILE A 76 -9.29 -1.68 14.81
CA ILE A 76 -8.84 -0.30 14.94
C ILE A 76 -9.59 0.58 13.94
N VAL A 77 -10.22 1.63 14.45
CA VAL A 77 -10.83 2.71 13.64
C VAL A 77 -9.96 3.95 13.72
N VAL A 78 -9.57 4.51 12.57
CA VAL A 78 -8.76 5.72 12.47
C VAL A 78 -9.63 6.88 11.97
N GLU A 79 -9.92 7.83 12.86
CA GLU A 79 -10.74 9.01 12.59
C GLU A 79 -9.91 10.31 12.50
N ALA A 80 -8.61 10.24 12.80
CA ALA A 80 -7.69 11.37 12.77
C ALA A 80 -6.61 11.23 11.70
N SER A 81 -6.18 12.37 11.15
CA SER A 81 -5.02 12.46 10.25
C SER A 81 -3.71 12.55 11.05
N ASN A 82 -2.57 12.35 10.38
CA ASN A 82 -1.23 12.38 11.00
C ASN A 82 -1.11 11.33 12.12
N VAL A 83 -1.44 10.10 11.75
CA VAL A 83 -1.46 8.95 12.66
C VAL A 83 -0.42 7.94 12.21
N VAL A 84 0.37 7.46 13.16
CA VAL A 84 1.23 6.29 12.95
C VAL A 84 0.77 5.19 13.89
N ILE A 85 0.41 4.05 13.33
CA ILE A 85 0.14 2.83 14.08
C ILE A 85 1.33 1.90 13.86
N ASN A 86 2.01 1.53 14.93
CA ASN A 86 3.08 0.56 14.88
C ASN A 86 2.68 -0.70 15.64
N GLY A 87 2.71 -1.83 14.95
CA GLY A 87 2.36 -3.12 15.51
C GLY A 87 3.48 -3.78 16.30
N TRP A 88 4.74 -3.36 16.15
CA TRP A 88 5.90 -4.01 16.79
C TRP A 88 5.98 -5.53 16.57
N GLY A 89 5.45 -6.02 15.44
CA GLY A 89 5.37 -7.43 15.09
C GLY A 89 4.20 -8.18 15.73
N HIS A 90 3.35 -7.50 16.50
CA HIS A 90 2.14 -8.09 17.07
C HIS A 90 1.10 -8.41 16.01
N LYS A 91 0.15 -9.24 16.42
CA LYS A 91 -0.92 -9.73 15.57
C LYS A 91 -2.28 -9.40 16.14
N ILE A 92 -3.14 -8.86 15.29
CA ILE A 92 -4.56 -8.69 15.58
C ILE A 92 -5.30 -9.71 14.74
N ARG A 93 -6.23 -10.45 15.33
CA ARG A 93 -7.10 -11.35 14.59
C ARG A 93 -8.55 -11.04 14.91
N GLY A 94 -9.44 -11.32 13.98
CA GLY A 94 -10.86 -11.04 14.20
C GLY A 94 -11.74 -11.20 12.98
N THR A 95 -12.86 -10.48 12.99
CA THR A 95 -13.83 -10.40 11.89
C THR A 95 -14.04 -8.93 11.53
N GLY A 96 -14.78 -8.60 10.47
CA GLY A 96 -14.98 -7.18 10.11
C GLY A 96 -13.73 -6.53 9.53
N TYR A 97 -13.27 -5.39 10.05
CA TYR A 97 -12.07 -4.69 9.54
C TYR A 97 -10.89 -4.78 10.52
N GLY A 98 -9.69 -5.12 10.05
CA GLY A 98 -8.49 -5.07 10.90
C GLY A 98 -8.15 -3.62 11.25
N ILE A 99 -7.91 -2.82 10.22
CA ILE A 99 -7.79 -1.37 10.32
C ILE A 99 -8.78 -0.74 9.35
N TYR A 100 -9.65 0.12 9.88
CA TYR A 100 -10.54 0.95 9.09
C TYR A 100 -10.09 2.41 9.19
N ILE A 101 -9.72 3.00 8.04
CA ILE A 101 -9.36 4.41 7.92
C ILE A 101 -10.59 5.16 7.41
N ALA A 102 -11.11 6.09 8.22
CA ALA A 102 -12.32 6.83 7.89
C ALA A 102 -12.12 7.71 6.62
N PRO A 103 -13.18 7.96 5.84
CA PRO A 103 -13.09 8.81 4.65
C PRO A 103 -12.59 10.22 4.97
N GLY A 104 -11.77 10.78 4.08
CA GLY A 104 -11.17 12.11 4.25
C GLY A 104 -9.97 12.16 5.20
N VAL A 105 -9.64 11.07 5.90
CA VAL A 105 -8.42 10.98 6.72
C VAL A 105 -7.18 10.91 5.82
N SER A 106 -6.10 11.55 6.27
CA SER A 106 -4.85 11.63 5.52
C SER A 106 -3.60 11.47 6.39
N ASN A 107 -2.46 11.19 5.75
CA ASN A 107 -1.16 10.99 6.42
C ASN A 107 -1.26 9.92 7.51
N VAL A 108 -1.64 8.70 7.12
CA VAL A 108 -1.74 7.54 8.01
C VAL A 108 -0.66 6.54 7.64
N THR A 109 0.15 6.16 8.61
CA THR A 109 1.11 5.08 8.47
C THR A 109 0.71 3.90 9.34
N VAL A 110 0.73 2.69 8.79
CA VAL A 110 0.64 1.45 9.54
C VAL A 110 1.90 0.65 9.29
N ALA A 111 2.57 0.22 10.36
CA ALA A 111 3.80 -0.54 10.26
C ALA A 111 3.79 -1.78 11.15
N ASP A 112 4.53 -2.82 10.73
CA ASP A 112 4.92 -3.97 11.57
C ASP A 112 3.74 -4.70 12.24
N LEU A 113 2.69 -4.97 11.49
CA LEU A 113 1.45 -5.53 12.05
C LEU A 113 0.91 -6.68 11.21
N ALA A 114 0.51 -7.77 11.86
CA ALA A 114 -0.23 -8.86 11.22
C ALA A 114 -1.73 -8.76 11.53
N LEU A 115 -2.56 -8.94 10.51
CA LEU A 115 -4.03 -8.86 10.54
C LEU A 115 -4.59 -10.16 9.96
N GLU A 116 -5.31 -10.96 10.75
CA GLU A 116 -5.82 -12.27 10.30
C GLU A 116 -7.35 -12.42 10.46
N GLY A 117 -8.00 -13.01 9.45
CA GLY A 117 -9.42 -13.41 9.51
C GLY A 117 -10.43 -12.29 9.22
N PHE A 118 -9.96 -11.08 8.97
CA PHE A 118 -10.84 -9.93 8.74
C PHE A 118 -11.52 -9.96 7.37
N ARG A 119 -12.75 -9.45 7.27
CA ARG A 119 -13.40 -9.20 5.97
C ARG A 119 -12.56 -8.26 5.11
N TYR A 120 -11.96 -7.24 5.73
CA TYR A 120 -10.86 -6.48 5.12
C TYR A 120 -9.73 -6.35 6.14
N GLY A 121 -8.50 -6.74 5.79
CA GLY A 121 -7.35 -6.50 6.66
C GLY A 121 -7.16 -5.00 6.89
N VAL A 122 -6.93 -4.25 5.82
CA VAL A 122 -6.93 -2.77 5.85
C VAL A 122 -7.95 -2.23 4.86
N ARG A 123 -8.81 -1.31 5.30
CA ARG A 123 -9.81 -0.64 4.44
C ARG A 123 -9.72 0.87 4.59
N GLY A 124 -9.69 1.58 3.48
CA GLY A 124 -9.78 3.04 3.43
C GLY A 124 -10.36 3.52 2.11
N GLU A 125 -11.24 4.50 2.15
CA GLU A 125 -11.95 5.02 0.96
C GLU A 125 -11.95 6.54 0.98
N GLY A 126 -11.48 7.18 -0.09
CA GLY A 126 -11.27 8.63 -0.11
C GLY A 126 -10.17 9.09 0.85
N VAL A 127 -9.11 8.30 1.01
CA VAL A 127 -7.97 8.58 1.90
C VAL A 127 -6.79 9.16 1.11
N ASN A 128 -5.87 9.89 1.75
CA ASN A 128 -4.69 10.41 1.05
C ASN A 128 -3.42 10.23 1.87
N TYR A 129 -2.28 10.02 1.22
CA TYR A 129 -0.99 9.84 1.90
C TYR A 129 -1.03 8.68 2.90
N VAL A 130 -1.47 7.50 2.43
CA VAL A 130 -1.51 6.28 3.25
C VAL A 130 -0.29 5.44 2.96
N ALA A 131 0.39 5.02 4.02
CA ALA A 131 1.56 4.17 3.90
C ALA A 131 1.42 2.90 4.75
N LEU A 132 1.59 1.74 4.12
CA LEU A 132 1.65 0.45 4.79
C LEU A 132 3.07 -0.12 4.64
N TYR A 133 3.68 -0.50 5.77
CA TYR A 133 5.05 -1.02 5.80
C TYR A 133 5.18 -2.29 6.64
N ARG A 134 5.60 -3.41 6.04
CA ARG A 134 5.69 -4.70 6.76
C ARG A 134 4.36 -5.08 7.44
N VAL A 135 3.27 -4.87 6.72
CA VAL A 135 1.91 -5.25 7.14
C VAL A 135 1.53 -6.55 6.44
N ASN A 136 1.04 -7.52 7.20
CA ASN A 136 0.50 -8.79 6.67
C ASN A 136 -1.02 -8.82 6.89
N ALA A 137 -1.80 -9.02 5.84
CA ALA A 137 -3.26 -9.16 5.89
C ALA A 137 -3.71 -10.47 5.24
N SER A 138 -4.14 -11.45 6.03
CA SER A 138 -4.35 -12.82 5.53
C SER A 138 -5.59 -13.53 6.08
N GLY A 139 -5.99 -14.60 5.37
CA GLY A 139 -7.04 -15.53 5.81
C GLY A 139 -8.44 -14.92 5.87
N GLY A 140 -8.65 -13.80 5.15
CA GLY A 140 -9.82 -12.95 5.28
C GLY A 140 -10.70 -12.87 4.02
N GLY A 141 -11.42 -11.75 3.91
CA GLY A 141 -12.14 -11.35 2.71
C GLY A 141 -11.20 -10.77 1.67
N VAL A 142 -10.89 -9.48 1.77
CA VAL A 142 -9.87 -8.79 0.98
C VAL A 142 -8.70 -8.44 1.90
N GLY A 143 -7.45 -8.59 1.47
CA GLY A 143 -6.30 -8.29 2.32
C GLY A 143 -6.18 -6.79 2.60
N ILE A 144 -5.90 -6.01 1.57
CA ILE A 144 -5.72 -4.55 1.62
C ILE A 144 -6.62 -3.91 0.57
N SER A 145 -7.49 -2.97 0.97
CA SER A 145 -8.39 -2.25 0.07
C SER A 145 -8.32 -0.74 0.34
N LEU A 146 -7.63 0.01 -0.53
CA LEU A 146 -7.41 1.45 -0.38
C LEU A 146 -7.80 2.21 -1.64
N SER A 147 -8.71 3.16 -1.51
CA SER A 147 -9.09 4.08 -2.58
C SER A 147 -8.74 5.51 -2.20
N GLY A 148 -7.95 6.20 -3.03
CA GLY A 148 -7.44 7.53 -2.74
C GLY A 148 -6.14 7.89 -3.47
N ASN A 149 -5.40 8.89 -2.98
CA ASN A 149 -4.15 9.31 -3.64
C ASN A 149 -2.92 9.16 -2.74
N TYR A 150 -1.75 9.01 -3.36
CA TYR A 150 -0.47 8.88 -2.67
C TYR A 150 -0.45 7.67 -1.72
N ILE A 151 -0.74 6.49 -2.27
CA ILE A 151 -0.76 5.23 -1.52
C ILE A 151 0.61 4.55 -1.69
N SER A 152 1.25 4.18 -0.59
CA SER A 152 2.55 3.49 -0.57
C SER A 152 2.47 2.17 0.17
N LEU A 153 2.62 1.06 -0.53
CA LEU A 153 2.62 -0.30 0.01
C LEU A 153 4.01 -0.92 -0.12
N VAL A 154 4.73 -1.03 0.99
CA VAL A 154 6.12 -1.50 0.97
C VAL A 154 6.29 -2.71 1.87
N SER A 155 6.79 -3.82 1.31
CA SER A 155 6.95 -5.07 2.07
C SER A 155 5.66 -5.55 2.72
N VAL A 156 4.53 -5.39 2.02
CA VAL A 156 3.24 -5.91 2.50
C VAL A 156 2.99 -7.32 1.98
N SER A 157 2.27 -8.12 2.75
CA SER A 157 1.79 -9.46 2.36
C SER A 157 0.27 -9.46 2.42
N ALA A 158 -0.40 -9.92 1.37
CA ALA A 158 -1.85 -10.07 1.34
C ALA A 158 -2.23 -11.44 0.79
N ASP A 159 -2.18 -12.45 1.65
CA ASP A 159 -2.19 -13.86 1.22
C ASP A 159 -3.40 -14.62 1.72
N HIS A 160 -3.83 -15.63 0.96
CA HIS A 160 -4.92 -16.54 1.34
C HIS A 160 -6.22 -15.81 1.69
N ASN A 161 -6.50 -14.70 0.99
CA ASN A 161 -7.77 -13.99 1.13
C ASN A 161 -8.80 -14.56 0.14
N SER A 162 -10.07 -14.60 0.52
CA SER A 162 -11.13 -15.16 -0.33
C SER A 162 -11.53 -14.26 -1.52
N GLY A 163 -11.16 -12.97 -1.47
CA GLY A 163 -11.25 -11.98 -2.54
C GLY A 163 -9.88 -11.61 -3.09
N ASP A 164 -9.67 -10.34 -3.42
CA ASP A 164 -8.36 -9.84 -3.86
C ASP A 164 -7.37 -9.75 -2.68
N GLY A 165 -6.09 -9.96 -2.93
CA GLY A 165 -5.05 -9.69 -1.95
C GLY A 165 -4.91 -8.19 -1.71
N ILE A 166 -4.53 -7.45 -2.75
CA ILE A 166 -4.41 -5.99 -2.75
C ILE A 166 -5.36 -5.39 -3.78
N ASP A 167 -6.26 -4.53 -3.35
CA ASP A 167 -7.16 -3.73 -4.18
C ASP A 167 -6.86 -2.25 -3.92
N CYS A 168 -6.29 -1.56 -4.90
CA CYS A 168 -5.91 -0.15 -4.76
C CYS A 168 -6.40 0.68 -5.94
N ALA A 169 -7.03 1.82 -5.64
CA ALA A 169 -7.57 2.72 -6.66
C ALA A 169 -7.17 4.18 -6.40
N GLY A 170 -6.87 4.92 -7.47
CA GLY A 170 -6.61 6.35 -7.47
C GLY A 170 -5.23 6.73 -8.03
N ASN A 171 -4.62 7.83 -7.57
CA ASN A 171 -3.42 8.36 -8.21
C ASN A 171 -2.17 8.24 -7.33
N TYR A 172 -1.01 8.12 -7.97
CA TYR A 172 0.30 8.03 -7.30
C TYR A 172 0.38 6.83 -6.36
N ILE A 173 0.17 5.64 -6.93
CA ILE A 173 0.22 4.37 -6.19
C ILE A 173 1.60 3.75 -6.34
N TYR A 174 2.25 3.48 -5.22
CA TYR A 174 3.57 2.85 -5.16
C TYR A 174 3.49 1.52 -4.41
N VAL A 175 3.80 0.42 -5.08
CA VAL A 175 3.87 -0.92 -4.48
C VAL A 175 5.27 -1.48 -4.67
N ALA A 176 5.94 -1.86 -3.58
CA ALA A 176 7.31 -2.34 -3.66
C ALA A 176 7.63 -3.49 -2.69
N SER A 177 8.31 -4.52 -3.20
CA SER A 177 8.77 -5.67 -2.40
C SER A 177 7.63 -6.40 -1.70
N SER A 178 6.46 -6.45 -2.32
CA SER A 178 5.22 -6.94 -1.70
C SER A 178 4.76 -8.25 -2.31
N ASN A 179 3.93 -8.97 -1.57
CA ASN A 179 3.43 -10.30 -1.92
C ASN A 179 1.90 -10.33 -1.86
N ALA A 180 1.26 -11.06 -2.76
CA ALA A 180 -0.14 -11.43 -2.64
C ALA A 180 -0.38 -12.79 -3.28
N ASP A 181 -0.25 -13.85 -2.48
CA ASP A 181 -0.34 -15.22 -2.94
C ASP A 181 -1.65 -15.91 -2.51
N TYR A 182 -2.11 -16.85 -3.33
CA TYR A 182 -3.23 -17.76 -3.04
C TYR A 182 -4.55 -17.04 -2.72
N ASN A 183 -4.83 -15.93 -3.38
CA ASN A 183 -6.07 -15.19 -3.19
C ASN A 183 -7.19 -15.70 -4.12
N GLY A 184 -8.44 -15.61 -3.67
CA GLY A 184 -9.62 -16.04 -4.42
C GLY A 184 -9.97 -15.12 -5.60
N GLY A 185 -9.40 -13.92 -5.64
CA GLY A 185 -9.49 -12.95 -6.72
C GLY A 185 -8.16 -12.73 -7.44
N TYR A 186 -7.80 -11.46 -7.60
CA TYR A 186 -6.47 -11.03 -8.02
C TYR A 186 -5.49 -11.11 -6.86
N GLY A 187 -4.21 -11.39 -7.14
CA GLY A 187 -3.16 -11.11 -6.16
C GLY A 187 -3.13 -9.61 -5.85
N ALA A 188 -2.98 -8.79 -6.87
CA ALA A 188 -3.20 -7.35 -6.81
C ALA A 188 -4.01 -6.82 -7.99
N PHE A 189 -5.03 -6.02 -7.70
CA PHE A 189 -5.73 -5.16 -8.65
C PHE A 189 -5.45 -3.69 -8.31
N ILE A 190 -4.79 -2.98 -9.23
CA ILE A 190 -4.37 -1.59 -9.03
C ILE A 190 -4.90 -0.72 -10.17
N SER A 191 -5.68 0.31 -9.86
CA SER A 191 -6.31 1.17 -10.86
C SER A 191 -6.04 2.67 -10.64
N GLY A 192 -5.92 3.43 -11.74
CA GLY A 192 -5.79 4.90 -11.75
C GLY A 192 -4.54 5.41 -12.48
N ASN A 193 -3.84 6.42 -11.94
CA ASN A 193 -2.73 7.06 -12.66
C ASN A 193 -1.43 7.10 -11.85
N TYR A 194 -0.30 7.13 -12.56
CA TYR A 194 1.04 7.21 -11.96
C TYR A 194 1.28 6.04 -11.00
N ILE A 195 1.18 4.83 -11.55
CA ILE A 195 1.29 3.57 -10.80
C ILE A 195 2.72 3.05 -10.95
N VAL A 196 3.36 2.72 -9.85
CA VAL A 196 4.69 2.12 -9.83
C VAL A 196 4.65 0.84 -9.01
N VAL A 197 4.91 -0.30 -9.66
CA VAL A 197 4.98 -1.61 -9.01
C VAL A 197 6.38 -2.19 -9.19
N LYS A 198 7.05 -2.53 -8.09
CA LYS A 198 8.41 -3.06 -8.09
C LYS A 198 8.54 -4.30 -7.23
N ARG A 199 9.25 -5.34 -7.68
CA ARG A 199 9.54 -6.53 -6.87
C ARG A 199 8.27 -7.12 -6.23
N PHE A 200 7.26 -7.34 -7.05
CA PHE A 200 5.97 -7.85 -6.59
C PHE A 200 5.87 -9.34 -6.89
N ASN A 201 5.45 -10.13 -5.91
CA ASN A 201 5.22 -11.55 -6.07
C ASN A 201 3.72 -11.88 -5.91
N ALA A 202 3.17 -12.67 -6.84
CA ALA A 202 1.79 -13.12 -6.76
C ALA A 202 1.59 -14.45 -7.48
N THR A 203 1.35 -15.49 -6.70
CA THR A 203 1.30 -16.89 -7.14
C THR A 203 0.08 -17.59 -6.57
N GLY A 204 -0.54 -18.46 -7.38
CA GLY A 204 -1.66 -19.29 -6.92
C GLY A 204 -3.00 -18.55 -6.76
N ASP A 205 -3.10 -17.30 -7.22
CA ASP A 205 -4.37 -16.57 -7.24
C ASP A 205 -5.34 -17.14 -8.28
N LEU A 206 -6.63 -17.15 -7.98
CA LEU A 206 -7.65 -17.75 -8.87
C LEU A 206 -7.87 -16.94 -10.16
N ARG A 207 -7.51 -15.66 -10.18
CA ARG A 207 -7.55 -14.80 -11.38
C ARG A 207 -6.14 -14.55 -11.92
N GLN A 208 -5.68 -13.29 -11.90
CA GLN A 208 -4.34 -12.90 -12.29
C GLN A 208 -3.57 -12.47 -11.05
N GLY A 209 -2.26 -12.76 -11.00
CA GLY A 209 -1.40 -12.32 -9.90
C GLY A 209 -1.32 -10.80 -9.82
N LEU A 210 -1.20 -10.10 -10.96
CA LEU A 210 -1.21 -8.64 -11.00
C LEU A 210 -2.03 -8.11 -12.18
N ARG A 211 -3.08 -7.34 -11.89
CA ARG A 211 -3.86 -6.55 -12.85
C ARG A 211 -3.67 -5.07 -12.56
N ILE A 212 -3.24 -4.32 -13.57
CA ILE A 212 -3.11 -2.85 -13.48
C ILE A 212 -3.99 -2.21 -14.55
N GLU A 213 -4.75 -1.18 -14.18
CA GLU A 213 -5.59 -0.39 -15.09
C GLU A 213 -5.31 1.10 -14.97
N GLY A 214 -4.96 1.73 -16.10
CA GLY A 214 -4.89 3.18 -16.23
C GLY A 214 -3.56 3.67 -16.79
N SER A 215 -3.17 4.90 -16.47
CA SER A 215 -2.10 5.61 -17.21
C SER A 215 -0.83 5.84 -16.39
N HIS A 216 0.29 6.01 -17.09
CA HIS A 216 1.62 6.25 -16.49
C HIS A 216 2.05 5.13 -15.53
N VAL A 217 2.06 3.90 -16.06
CA VAL A 217 2.37 2.68 -15.31
C VAL A 217 3.84 2.30 -15.49
N VAL A 218 4.54 2.04 -14.38
CA VAL A 218 5.90 1.49 -14.34
C VAL A 218 5.88 0.18 -13.57
N VAL A 219 6.28 -0.91 -14.22
CA VAL A 219 6.34 -2.26 -13.62
C VAL A 219 7.75 -2.82 -13.73
N GLN A 220 8.32 -3.30 -12.63
CA GLN A 220 9.68 -3.86 -12.60
C GLN A 220 9.80 -5.06 -11.65
N GLY A 221 10.38 -6.17 -12.11
CA GLY A 221 10.71 -7.32 -11.25
C GLY A 221 9.48 -8.02 -10.69
N ILE A 222 8.53 -8.40 -11.55
CA ILE A 222 7.34 -9.15 -11.14
C ILE A 222 7.64 -10.64 -11.24
N ASN A 223 7.25 -11.38 -10.21
CA ASN A 223 7.29 -12.84 -10.20
C ASN A 223 5.86 -13.34 -9.93
N GLY A 224 5.25 -14.11 -10.83
CA GLY A 224 3.87 -14.50 -10.61
C GLY A 224 3.07 -14.99 -11.81
N SER A 225 1.93 -15.59 -11.51
CA SER A 225 0.97 -16.14 -12.49
C SER A 225 0.17 -15.00 -13.15
N ALA A 226 0.57 -14.64 -14.37
CA ALA A 226 -0.09 -13.68 -15.26
C ALA A 226 -0.10 -12.20 -14.81
N LEU A 227 0.54 -11.36 -15.63
CA LEU A 227 0.47 -9.89 -15.57
C LEU A 227 -0.51 -9.41 -16.65
N SER A 228 -1.50 -8.61 -16.26
CA SER A 228 -2.39 -7.89 -17.18
C SER A 228 -2.26 -6.38 -16.97
N ILE A 229 -1.97 -5.64 -18.04
CA ILE A 229 -1.92 -4.17 -18.02
C ILE A 229 -2.94 -3.67 -19.04
N GLY A 230 -4.02 -3.05 -18.54
CA GLY A 230 -5.02 -2.35 -19.34
C GLY A 230 -4.74 -0.85 -19.36
N TRP A 231 -4.89 -0.23 -20.54
CA TRP A 231 -4.70 1.21 -20.75
C TRP A 231 -6.05 1.92 -20.85
#